data_AF-A0A9X4EMI9-F1
#
_entry.id   AF-A0A9X4EMI9-F1
#
_cell.length_a   1.000
_cell.length_b   1.000
_cell.length_c   1.000
_cell.angle_alpha   90.00
_cell.angle_beta   90.00
_cell.angle_gamma   90.00
#
_symmetry.space_group_name_H-M   'P 1'
#
loop_
_entity.id
_entity.type
_entity.pdbx_description
1 polymer ?
#
loop_
_entity_poly.entity_id
_entity_poly.type
_entity_poly.pdbx_seq_one_letter_code
_entity_poly.pdbx_strand_id
1 'polypeptide(L)'
;MKEVLEIFLQNPILFLLGLVLIGSYFFFKKKFENLADKDDISDLTREVENVKKEFNEDLEKLKVNLEILKSHKVNLVNEKRKTIYDFWSSMNLLTEKSINIFNYNIDDFDSYNHFKGDINKSYENFTLNRYSFELKLHEFIDEEFKRIIGDFSKLIIKKHLLLYEIGLEIVDFKFKLKKDEVEISYYDSIVDKYSKSSKTYMDELYPKLQLIKEKLILITESLHK
;
A
#
# COMPACT_ATOMS: atom_id res chain seq x y z
N MET A 1 19.89 -63.78 66.51
CA MET A 1 19.17 -62.50 66.75
C MET A 1 18.84 -62.27 68.22
N LYS A 2 18.39 -63.28 68.99
CA LYS A 2 18.09 -63.12 70.43
C LYS A 2 19.32 -62.74 71.29
N GLU A 3 20.48 -63.35 71.06
CA GLU A 3 21.70 -63.08 71.84
C GLU A 3 22.28 -61.67 71.62
N VAL A 4 22.16 -61.11 70.40
CA VAL A 4 22.64 -59.75 70.08
C VAL A 4 21.78 -58.68 70.78
N LEU A 5 20.49 -58.98 70.98
CA LEU A 5 19.53 -58.08 71.64
C LEU A 5 19.76 -58.02 73.16
N GLU A 6 20.13 -59.14 73.78
CA GLU A 6 20.44 -59.22 75.22
C GLU A 6 21.73 -58.47 75.59
N ILE A 7 22.77 -58.54 74.75
CA ILE A 7 24.03 -57.78 74.94
C ILE A 7 23.79 -56.26 74.90
N PHE A 8 22.87 -55.82 74.03
CA PHE A 8 22.51 -54.41 73.89
C PHE A 8 21.71 -53.87 75.09
N LEU A 9 20.90 -54.72 75.73
CA LEU A 9 20.05 -54.36 76.87
C LEU A 9 20.79 -54.41 78.22
N GLN A 10 21.83 -55.23 78.36
CA GLN A 10 22.62 -55.33 79.59
C GLN A 10 23.70 -54.25 79.74
N ASN A 11 24.08 -53.58 78.64
CA ASN A 11 25.11 -52.54 78.67
C ASN A 11 24.49 -51.15 78.40
N PRO A 12 24.21 -50.35 79.45
CA PRO A 12 23.43 -49.12 79.33
C PRO A 12 24.09 -48.06 78.43
N ILE A 13 25.41 -48.11 78.28
CA ILE A 13 26.17 -47.22 77.39
C ILE A 13 25.91 -47.58 75.91
N LEU A 14 25.88 -48.87 75.58
CA LEU A 14 25.55 -49.36 74.23
C LEU A 14 24.09 -49.08 73.86
N PHE A 15 23.18 -49.21 74.83
CA PHE A 15 21.77 -48.85 74.65
C PHE A 15 21.59 -47.35 74.33
N LEU A 16 22.25 -46.47 75.09
CA LEU A 16 22.23 -45.02 74.86
C LEU A 16 22.85 -44.64 73.51
N LEU A 17 23.97 -45.27 73.12
CA LEU A 17 24.57 -45.11 71.80
C LEU A 17 23.60 -45.51 70.68
N GLY A 18 22.87 -46.61 70.85
CA GLY A 18 21.83 -47.05 69.91
C GLY A 18 20.71 -46.02 69.74
N LEU A 19 20.21 -45.44 70.83
CA LEU A 19 19.16 -44.40 70.77
C LEU A 19 19.64 -43.11 70.10
N VAL A 20 20.88 -42.68 70.36
CA VAL A 20 21.47 -41.49 69.72
C VAL A 20 21.66 -41.72 68.22
N LEU A 21 22.09 -42.92 67.80
CA LEU A 21 22.26 -43.26 66.39
C LEU A 21 20.92 -43.32 65.65
N ILE A 22 19.87 -43.88 66.27
CA ILE A 22 18.52 -43.93 65.68
C ILE A 22 17.93 -42.52 65.60
N GLY A 23 18.00 -41.73 66.67
CA GLY A 23 17.49 -40.36 66.71
C GLY A 23 18.19 -39.44 65.71
N SER A 24 19.52 -39.54 65.60
CA SER A 24 20.29 -38.81 64.59
C SER A 24 19.96 -39.26 63.17
N TYR A 25 19.81 -40.56 62.92
CA TYR A 25 19.36 -41.06 61.62
C TYR A 25 18.01 -40.49 61.18
N PHE A 26 17.00 -40.50 62.06
CA PHE A 26 15.69 -39.91 61.75
C PHE A 26 15.76 -38.38 61.56
N PHE A 27 16.56 -37.69 62.36
CA PHE A 27 16.75 -36.23 62.25
C PHE A 27 17.43 -35.86 60.92
N PHE A 28 18.52 -36.54 60.57
CA PHE A 28 19.21 -36.32 59.29
C PHE A 28 18.31 -36.71 58.12
N LYS A 29 17.59 -37.84 58.19
CA LYS A 29 16.66 -38.27 57.14
C LYS A 29 15.59 -37.21 56.85
N LYS A 30 14.90 -36.69 57.87
CA LYS A 30 13.93 -35.60 57.71
C LYS A 30 14.56 -34.30 57.20
N LYS A 31 15.78 -33.99 57.65
CA LYS A 31 16.51 -32.80 57.19
C LYS A 31 16.91 -32.91 55.72
N PHE A 32 17.34 -34.09 55.27
CA PHE A 32 17.66 -34.36 53.87
C PHE A 32 16.40 -34.41 52.99
N GLU A 33 15.30 -34.99 53.46
CA GLU A 33 13.99 -34.95 52.76
C GLU A 33 13.51 -33.50 52.56
N ASN A 34 13.52 -32.67 53.61
CA ASN A 34 13.14 -31.25 53.50
C ASN A 34 14.09 -30.42 52.60
N LEU A 35 15.37 -30.81 52.50
CA LEU A 35 16.31 -30.18 51.58
C LEU A 35 16.02 -30.59 50.13
N ALA A 36 15.76 -31.87 49.87
CA ALA A 36 15.37 -32.37 48.56
C ALA A 36 14.09 -31.68 48.05
N ASP A 37 13.05 -31.59 48.90
CA ASP A 37 11.81 -30.88 48.55
C ASP A 37 12.06 -29.38 48.24
N LYS A 38 12.98 -28.74 48.95
CA LYS A 38 13.32 -27.33 48.75
C LYS A 38 14.12 -27.11 47.46
N ASP A 39 15.06 -28.00 47.17
CA ASP A 39 15.87 -27.96 45.94
C ASP A 39 14.98 -28.23 44.72
N ASP A 40 14.05 -29.19 44.81
CA ASP A 40 13.05 -29.47 43.78
C ASP A 40 12.14 -28.26 43.52
N ILE A 41 11.63 -27.60 44.58
CA ILE A 41 10.83 -26.37 44.46
C ILE A 41 11.64 -25.23 43.82
N SER A 42 12.92 -25.12 44.16
CA SER A 42 13.83 -24.12 43.60
C SER A 42 14.05 -24.35 42.10
N ASP A 43 14.27 -25.60 41.69
CA ASP A 43 14.43 -25.96 40.28
C ASP A 43 13.14 -25.72 39.49
N LEU A 44 12.00 -26.09 40.05
CA LEU A 44 10.68 -25.85 39.44
C LEU A 44 10.38 -24.35 39.31
N THR A 45 10.75 -23.54 40.32
CA THR A 45 10.62 -22.08 40.26
C THR A 45 11.50 -21.49 39.16
N ARG A 46 12.75 -21.97 39.03
CA ARG A 46 13.68 -21.53 37.98
C ARG A 46 13.16 -21.90 36.60
N GLU A 47 12.61 -23.10 36.43
CA GLU A 47 12.02 -23.54 35.17
C GLU A 47 10.79 -22.69 34.80
N VAL A 48 9.90 -22.40 35.76
CA VAL A 48 8.76 -21.49 35.54
C VAL A 48 9.20 -20.09 35.15
N GLU A 49 10.22 -19.52 35.79
CA GLU A 49 10.75 -18.21 35.44
C GLU A 49 11.43 -18.20 34.07
N ASN A 50 12.15 -19.27 33.70
CA ASN A 50 12.72 -19.43 32.36
C ASN A 50 11.62 -19.49 31.30
N VAL A 51 10.57 -20.29 31.53
CA VAL A 51 9.42 -20.39 30.63
C VAL A 51 8.69 -19.05 30.51
N LYS A 52 8.47 -18.32 31.62
CA LYS A 52 7.90 -16.95 31.57
C LYS A 52 8.77 -16.00 30.75
N LYS A 53 10.09 -16.08 30.90
CA LYS A 53 11.03 -15.25 30.14
C LYS A 53 10.94 -15.56 28.65
N GLU A 54 10.97 -16.83 28.27
CA GLU A 54 10.79 -17.26 26.87
C GLU A 54 9.43 -16.82 26.30
N PHE A 55 8.34 -17.00 27.05
CA PHE A 55 7.02 -16.52 26.65
C PHE A 55 6.97 -15.00 26.45
N ASN A 56 7.61 -14.23 27.33
CA ASN A 56 7.67 -12.78 27.19
C ASN A 56 8.50 -12.37 25.96
N GLU A 57 9.63 -13.02 25.72
CA GLU A 57 10.46 -12.77 24.54
C GLU A 57 9.69 -13.06 23.24
N ASP A 58 8.96 -14.17 23.18
CA ASP A 58 8.17 -14.53 22.01
C ASP A 58 6.94 -13.64 21.82
N LEU A 59 6.31 -13.20 22.92
CA LEU A 59 5.21 -12.23 22.89
C LEU A 59 5.69 -10.88 22.33
N GLU A 60 6.87 -10.40 22.72
CA GLU A 60 7.45 -9.17 22.18
C GLU A 60 7.79 -9.32 20.68
N LYS A 61 8.39 -10.44 20.26
CA LYS A 61 8.61 -10.72 18.83
C LYS A 61 7.30 -10.70 18.04
N LEU A 62 6.24 -11.32 18.59
CA LEU A 62 4.94 -11.37 17.93
C LEU A 62 4.32 -9.97 17.78
N LYS A 63 4.40 -9.13 18.82
CA LYS A 63 3.92 -7.75 18.77
C LYS A 63 4.65 -6.94 17.69
N VAL A 64 5.97 -7.03 17.65
CA VAL A 64 6.80 -6.34 16.63
C VAL A 64 6.41 -6.79 15.23
N ASN A 65 6.27 -8.10 14.99
CA ASN A 65 5.86 -8.63 13.70
C ASN A 65 4.45 -8.17 13.29
N LEU A 66 3.50 -8.13 14.22
CA LEU A 66 2.16 -7.62 13.98
C LEU A 66 2.16 -6.13 13.62
N GLU A 67 3.01 -5.34 14.29
CA GLU A 67 3.17 -3.91 13.99
C GLU A 67 3.75 -3.68 12.59
N ILE A 68 4.76 -4.46 12.20
CA ILE A 68 5.34 -4.45 10.85
C ILE A 68 4.28 -4.81 9.80
N LEU A 69 3.51 -5.88 10.02
CA LEU A 69 2.43 -6.29 9.10
C LEU A 69 1.35 -5.21 8.98
N LYS A 70 0.96 -4.61 10.10
CA LYS A 70 -0.01 -3.50 10.12
C LYS A 70 0.52 -2.30 9.34
N SER A 71 1.78 -1.92 9.54
CA SER A 71 2.44 -0.82 8.82
C SER A 71 2.48 -1.09 7.31
N HIS A 72 2.87 -2.30 6.91
CA HIS A 72 2.84 -2.69 5.50
C HIS A 72 1.42 -2.63 4.90
N LYS A 73 0.40 -3.12 5.61
CA LYS A 73 -0.99 -3.01 5.15
C LYS A 73 -1.40 -1.55 4.93
N VAL A 74 -1.09 -0.66 5.88
CA VAL A 74 -1.39 0.77 5.77
C VAL A 74 -0.66 1.41 4.59
N ASN A 75 0.64 1.11 4.42
CA ASN A 75 1.42 1.64 3.31
C ASN A 75 0.87 1.20 1.95
N LEU A 76 0.51 -0.08 1.80
CA LEU A 76 -0.13 -0.59 0.58
C LEU A 76 -1.45 0.11 0.27
N VAL A 77 -2.30 0.33 1.27
CA VAL A 77 -3.56 1.06 1.10
C VAL A 77 -3.31 2.50 0.67
N ASN A 78 -2.33 3.17 1.27
CA ASN A 78 -1.96 4.55 0.91
C ASN A 78 -1.39 4.63 -0.51
N GLU A 79 -0.56 3.68 -0.93
CA GLU A 79 -0.06 3.61 -2.30
C GLU A 79 -1.16 3.40 -3.33
N LYS A 80 -2.13 2.52 -3.04
CA LYS A 80 -3.28 2.27 -3.91
C LYS A 80 -4.13 3.54 -4.06
N ARG A 81 -4.40 4.26 -2.96
CA ARG A 81 -5.10 5.56 -2.98
C ARG A 81 -4.37 6.62 -3.79
N LYS A 82 -3.06 6.73 -3.57
CA LYS A 82 -2.22 7.66 -4.33
C LYS A 82 -2.31 7.36 -5.83
N THR A 83 -2.26 6.08 -6.19
CA THR A 83 -2.35 5.65 -7.59
C THR A 83 -3.69 6.05 -8.23
N ILE A 84 -4.81 5.90 -7.50
CA ILE A 84 -6.13 6.37 -7.95
C ILE A 84 -6.12 7.88 -8.18
N TYR A 85 -5.58 8.64 -7.22
CA TYR A 85 -5.51 10.10 -7.32
C TYR A 85 -4.63 10.56 -8.48
N ASP A 86 -3.44 9.99 -8.65
CA ASP A 86 -2.50 10.35 -9.71
C ASP A 86 -3.10 10.06 -11.10
N PHE A 87 -3.79 8.92 -11.26
CA PHE A 87 -4.53 8.60 -12.46
C PHE A 87 -5.64 9.62 -12.75
N TRP A 88 -6.51 9.89 -11.77
CA TRP A 88 -7.61 10.83 -11.92
C TRP A 88 -7.13 12.25 -12.23
N SER A 89 -6.10 12.72 -11.52
CA SER A 89 -5.51 14.05 -11.69
C SER A 89 -4.90 14.23 -13.07
N SER A 90 -4.07 13.27 -13.52
CA SER A 90 -3.44 13.34 -14.85
C SER A 90 -4.45 13.29 -15.99
N MET A 91 -5.53 12.51 -15.82
CA MET A 91 -6.64 12.46 -16.76
C MET A 91 -7.37 13.81 -16.88
N ASN A 92 -7.71 14.43 -15.75
CA ASN A 92 -8.38 15.74 -15.77
C ASN A 92 -7.51 16.82 -16.38
N LEU A 93 -6.22 16.85 -16.04
CA LEU A 93 -5.27 17.83 -16.59
C LEU A 93 -5.20 17.74 -18.11
N LEU A 94 -5.07 16.53 -18.66
CA LEU A 94 -5.02 16.33 -20.11
C LEU A 94 -6.35 16.70 -20.79
N THR A 95 -7.47 16.40 -20.14
CA THR A 95 -8.82 16.76 -20.61
C THR A 95 -9.00 18.27 -20.66
N GLU A 96 -8.63 18.99 -19.59
CA GLU A 96 -8.72 20.45 -19.51
C GLU A 96 -7.91 21.13 -20.60
N LYS A 97 -6.65 20.69 -20.79
CA LYS A 97 -5.80 21.21 -21.86
C LYS A 97 -6.36 20.91 -23.25
N SER A 98 -7.05 19.79 -23.41
CA SER A 98 -7.68 19.39 -24.68
C SER A 98 -8.92 20.22 -25.02
N ILE A 99 -9.65 20.72 -24.02
CA ILE A 99 -10.86 21.55 -24.20
C ILE A 99 -10.53 23.03 -24.41
N ASN A 100 -9.32 23.46 -24.03
CA ASN A 100 -8.94 24.86 -23.97
C ASN A 100 -7.74 25.20 -24.86
N ILE A 101 -7.62 24.62 -26.07
CA ILE A 101 -6.47 24.88 -26.94
C ILE A 101 -6.30 26.36 -27.29
N PHE A 102 -7.41 27.07 -27.50
CA PHE A 102 -7.37 28.49 -27.86
C PHE A 102 -6.88 29.40 -26.73
N ASN A 103 -6.82 28.89 -25.49
CA ASN A 103 -6.24 29.62 -24.36
C ASN A 103 -4.70 29.62 -24.40
N TYR A 104 -4.07 28.81 -25.26
CA TYR A 104 -2.61 28.73 -25.36
C TYR A 104 -1.96 29.85 -26.18
N ASN A 105 -2.76 30.79 -26.70
CA ASN A 105 -2.30 31.91 -27.53
C ASN A 105 -1.20 31.50 -28.55
N ILE A 106 -1.56 30.60 -29.47
CA ILE A 106 -0.64 30.06 -30.46
C ILE A 106 -0.47 31.10 -31.58
N ASP A 107 0.56 31.93 -31.52
CA ASP A 107 0.82 33.04 -32.45
C ASP A 107 1.86 32.72 -33.52
N ASP A 108 2.82 31.84 -33.19
CA ASP A 108 3.97 31.49 -34.02
C ASP A 108 4.47 30.07 -33.73
N PHE A 109 5.53 29.68 -34.42
CA PHE A 109 6.11 28.34 -34.30
C PHE A 109 6.70 28.06 -32.90
N ASP A 110 7.26 29.08 -32.25
CA ASP A 110 7.83 28.93 -30.90
C ASP A 110 6.73 28.71 -29.85
N SER A 111 5.65 29.50 -29.93
CA SER A 111 4.44 29.36 -29.11
C SER A 111 3.77 28.00 -29.35
N TYR A 112 3.71 27.54 -30.60
CA TYR A 112 3.25 26.20 -30.93
C TYR A 112 4.14 25.10 -30.35
N ASN A 113 5.47 25.24 -30.41
CA ASN A 113 6.38 24.27 -29.81
C ASN A 113 6.24 24.22 -28.29
N HIS A 114 6.02 25.37 -27.65
CA HIS A 114 5.73 25.44 -26.22
C HIS A 114 4.42 24.71 -25.88
N PHE A 115 3.34 25.03 -26.59
CA PHE A 115 2.06 24.32 -26.49
C PHE A 115 2.22 22.80 -26.68
N LYS A 116 2.90 22.39 -27.75
CA LYS A 116 3.16 20.99 -28.09
C LYS A 116 3.91 20.29 -26.95
N GLY A 117 4.95 20.93 -26.41
CA GLY A 117 5.72 20.41 -25.29
C GLY A 117 4.85 20.21 -24.03
N ASP A 118 4.01 21.18 -23.70
CA ASP A 118 3.13 21.13 -22.54
C ASP A 118 2.04 20.05 -22.64
N ILE A 119 1.46 19.89 -23.84
CA ILE A 119 0.49 18.83 -24.12
C ILE A 119 1.18 17.47 -24.09
N ASN A 120 2.39 17.33 -24.65
CA ASN A 120 3.17 16.09 -24.61
C ASN A 120 3.47 15.66 -23.18
N LYS A 121 3.97 16.57 -22.34
CA LYS A 121 4.22 16.28 -20.91
C LYS A 121 2.96 15.78 -20.20
N SER A 122 1.81 16.38 -20.50
CA SER A 122 0.52 15.99 -19.90
C SER A 122 0.08 14.61 -20.38
N TYR A 123 0.28 14.31 -21.67
CA TYR A 123 -0.02 13.02 -22.28
C TYR A 123 0.90 11.90 -21.76
N GLU A 124 2.20 12.16 -21.63
CA GLU A 124 3.17 11.26 -21.01
C GLU A 124 2.80 10.96 -19.56
N ASN A 125 2.47 12.00 -18.78
CA ASN A 125 2.03 11.85 -17.40
C ASN A 125 0.75 11.00 -17.27
N PHE A 126 -0.26 11.25 -18.13
CA PHE A 126 -1.45 10.40 -18.19
C PHE A 126 -1.11 8.94 -18.51
N THR A 127 -0.24 8.73 -19.50
CA THR A 127 0.16 7.39 -19.94
C THR A 127 0.85 6.61 -18.83
N LEU A 128 1.80 7.24 -18.12
CA LEU A 128 2.50 6.65 -16.99
C LEU A 128 1.55 6.29 -15.84
N ASN A 129 0.66 7.23 -15.47
CA ASN A 129 -0.29 7.00 -14.39
C ASN A 129 -1.35 5.95 -14.74
N ARG A 130 -1.74 5.85 -16.02
CA ARG A 130 -2.60 4.76 -16.50
C ARG A 130 -1.94 3.39 -16.32
N TYR A 131 -0.68 3.24 -16.72
CA TYR A 131 0.03 1.97 -16.53
C TYR A 131 0.21 1.63 -15.05
N SER A 132 0.55 2.62 -14.23
CA SER A 132 0.65 2.45 -12.77
C SER A 132 -0.70 2.00 -12.18
N PHE A 133 -1.79 2.61 -12.63
CA PHE A 133 -3.16 2.25 -12.24
C PHE A 133 -3.49 0.81 -12.59
N GLU A 134 -3.31 0.42 -13.87
CA GLU A 134 -3.59 -0.93 -14.36
C GLU A 134 -2.77 -1.99 -13.61
N LEU A 135 -1.50 -1.71 -13.31
CA LEU A 135 -0.61 -2.63 -12.62
C LEU A 135 -0.95 -2.77 -11.13
N LYS A 136 -1.06 -1.66 -10.41
CA LYS A 136 -1.18 -1.66 -8.94
C LYS A 136 -2.59 -1.98 -8.45
N LEU A 137 -3.60 -1.81 -9.30
CA LEU A 137 -4.98 -2.07 -8.97
C LEU A 137 -5.57 -3.23 -9.77
N HIS A 138 -4.74 -4.03 -10.46
CA HIS A 138 -5.18 -5.16 -11.28
C HIS A 138 -6.22 -6.06 -10.57
N GLU A 139 -6.03 -6.33 -9.27
CA GLU A 139 -6.94 -7.17 -8.48
C GLU A 139 -8.31 -6.52 -8.17
N PHE A 140 -8.44 -5.20 -8.30
CA PHE A 140 -9.67 -4.43 -8.06
C PHE A 140 -10.39 -4.00 -9.35
N ILE A 141 -9.76 -4.19 -10.51
CA ILE A 141 -10.30 -3.74 -11.79
C ILE A 141 -10.96 -4.93 -12.49
N ASP A 142 -12.28 -4.91 -12.57
CA ASP A 142 -13.06 -5.88 -13.35
C ASP A 142 -12.89 -5.66 -14.88
N GLU A 143 -13.25 -6.67 -15.68
CA GLU A 143 -13.10 -6.63 -17.14
C GLU A 143 -13.91 -5.51 -17.80
N GLU A 144 -15.08 -5.19 -17.25
CA GLU A 144 -15.89 -4.07 -17.73
C GLU A 144 -15.14 -2.75 -17.55
N PHE A 145 -14.51 -2.54 -16.40
CA PHE A 145 -13.78 -1.34 -16.06
C PHE A 145 -12.48 -1.22 -16.86
N LYS A 146 -11.77 -2.33 -17.10
CA LYS A 146 -10.63 -2.37 -18.06
C LYS A 146 -11.07 -1.89 -19.45
N ARG A 147 -12.21 -2.39 -19.94
CA ARG A 147 -12.76 -1.96 -21.24
C ARG A 147 -13.08 -0.47 -21.25
N ILE A 148 -13.71 0.05 -20.20
CA ILE A 148 -14.04 1.49 -20.08
C ILE A 148 -12.76 2.34 -20.13
N ILE A 149 -11.74 1.99 -19.35
CA ILE A 149 -10.44 2.70 -19.34
C ILE A 149 -9.77 2.62 -20.72
N GLY A 150 -9.79 1.45 -21.37
CA GLY A 150 -9.23 1.26 -22.70
C GLY A 150 -9.91 2.14 -23.75
N ASP A 151 -11.24 2.15 -23.79
CA ASP A 151 -12.01 2.96 -24.74
C ASP A 151 -11.88 4.46 -24.47
N PHE A 152 -11.79 4.83 -23.20
CA PHE A 152 -11.51 6.20 -22.79
C PHE A 152 -10.11 6.65 -23.21
N SER A 153 -9.10 5.80 -23.04
CA SER A 153 -7.71 6.08 -23.45
C SER A 153 -7.61 6.31 -24.96
N LYS A 154 -8.31 5.51 -25.77
CA LYS A 154 -8.39 5.71 -27.23
C LYS A 154 -8.99 7.07 -27.59
N LEU A 155 -10.03 7.50 -26.90
CA LEU A 155 -10.65 8.82 -27.11
C LEU A 155 -9.69 9.96 -26.78
N ILE A 156 -8.98 9.87 -25.66
CA ILE A 156 -7.95 10.85 -25.28
C ILE A 156 -6.85 10.93 -26.33
N ILE A 157 -6.34 9.79 -26.81
CA ILE A 157 -5.28 9.75 -27.83
C ILE A 157 -5.74 10.43 -29.12
N LYS A 158 -6.96 10.13 -29.58
CA LYS A 158 -7.55 10.76 -30.76
C LYS A 158 -7.63 12.28 -30.62
N LYS A 159 -7.91 12.79 -29.41
CA LYS A 159 -7.94 14.23 -29.14
C LYS A 159 -6.59 14.88 -29.11
N HIS A 160 -5.64 14.24 -28.45
CA HIS A 160 -4.26 14.70 -28.44
C HIS A 160 -3.72 14.93 -29.85
N LEU A 161 -4.00 14.01 -30.79
CA LEU A 161 -3.63 14.17 -32.20
C LEU A 161 -4.32 15.35 -32.89
N LEU A 162 -5.64 15.48 -32.72
CA LEU A 162 -6.40 16.59 -33.30
C LEU A 162 -5.90 17.97 -32.83
N LEU A 163 -5.50 18.07 -31.56
CA LEU A 163 -4.96 19.32 -31.01
C LEU A 163 -3.68 19.75 -31.73
N TYR A 164 -2.84 18.79 -32.13
CA TYR A 164 -1.64 19.10 -32.91
C TYR A 164 -1.97 19.54 -34.33
N GLU A 165 -2.94 18.89 -34.98
CA GLU A 165 -3.42 19.31 -36.29
C GLU A 165 -3.93 20.76 -36.25
N ILE A 166 -4.77 21.09 -35.26
CA ILE A 166 -5.34 22.44 -35.12
C ILE A 166 -4.27 23.46 -34.74
N GLY A 167 -3.34 23.12 -33.84
CA GLY A 167 -2.23 23.99 -33.49
C GLY A 167 -1.37 24.36 -34.70
N LEU A 168 -1.09 23.38 -35.58
CA LEU A 168 -0.38 23.62 -36.84
C LEU A 168 -1.19 24.48 -37.82
N GLU A 169 -2.49 24.19 -37.98
CA GLU A 169 -3.39 24.98 -38.84
C GLU A 169 -3.47 26.45 -38.39
N ILE A 170 -3.48 26.73 -37.09
CA ILE A 170 -3.47 28.10 -36.55
C ILE A 170 -2.17 28.83 -36.89
N VAL A 171 -1.01 28.19 -36.73
CA VAL A 171 0.29 28.79 -37.08
C VAL A 171 0.36 29.10 -38.57
N ASP A 172 -0.05 28.16 -39.42
CA ASP A 172 -0.07 28.32 -40.88
C ASP A 172 -1.01 29.46 -41.30
N PHE A 173 -2.22 29.51 -40.73
CA PHE A 173 -3.16 30.59 -40.97
C PHE A 173 -2.58 31.96 -40.60
N LYS A 174 -2.01 32.11 -39.39
CA LYS A 174 -1.43 33.38 -38.96
C LYS A 174 -0.25 33.81 -39.84
N PHE A 175 0.55 32.87 -40.31
CA PHE A 175 1.63 33.16 -41.25
C PHE A 175 1.11 33.68 -42.60
N LYS A 176 0.07 33.05 -43.14
CA LYS A 176 -0.56 33.46 -44.41
C LYS A 176 -1.32 34.78 -44.29
N LEU A 177 -1.97 35.03 -43.15
CA LEU A 177 -2.68 36.29 -42.90
C LEU A 177 -1.72 37.48 -42.83
N LYS A 178 -0.50 37.31 -42.28
CA LYS A 178 0.56 38.33 -42.33
C LYS A 178 1.03 38.67 -43.76
N LYS A 179 0.69 37.85 -44.75
CA LYS A 179 1.03 38.02 -46.16
C LYS A 179 -0.19 38.42 -47.02
N ASP A 180 -1.35 38.67 -46.40
CA ASP A 180 -2.64 38.89 -47.09
C ASP A 180 -3.06 37.72 -48.01
N GLU A 181 -2.59 36.50 -47.72
CA GLU A 181 -2.80 35.31 -48.58
C GLU A 181 -4.08 34.52 -48.23
N VAL A 182 -4.79 34.84 -47.14
CA VAL A 182 -5.97 34.08 -46.67
C VAL A 182 -7.05 34.99 -46.06
N GLU A 183 -8.31 34.66 -46.35
CA GLU A 183 -9.50 35.32 -45.79
C GLU A 183 -9.82 34.86 -44.35
N ILE A 184 -10.43 35.77 -43.57
CA ILE A 184 -10.92 35.49 -42.20
C ILE A 184 -11.88 34.28 -42.16
N SER A 185 -12.64 34.05 -43.25
CA SER A 185 -13.56 32.91 -43.40
C SER A 185 -12.88 31.54 -43.20
N TYR A 186 -11.59 31.43 -43.50
CA TYR A 186 -10.82 30.21 -43.28
C TYR A 186 -10.54 29.96 -41.79
N TYR A 187 -10.31 31.00 -40.99
CA TYR A 187 -10.12 30.88 -39.54
C TYR A 187 -11.37 30.41 -38.83
N ASP A 188 -12.53 30.98 -39.20
CA ASP A 188 -13.83 30.57 -38.66
C ASP A 188 -14.06 29.07 -38.90
N SER A 189 -13.63 28.55 -40.06
CA SER A 189 -13.73 27.11 -40.36
C SER A 189 -12.88 26.22 -39.45
N ILE A 190 -11.70 26.68 -39.02
CA ILE A 190 -10.84 25.99 -38.05
C ILE A 190 -11.48 25.97 -36.67
N VAL A 191 -12.03 27.13 -36.24
CA VAL A 191 -12.74 27.26 -34.96
C VAL A 191 -13.99 26.38 -34.93
N ASP A 192 -14.75 26.32 -36.02
CA ASP A 192 -15.91 25.45 -36.15
C ASP A 192 -15.55 23.96 -36.10
N LYS A 193 -14.48 23.56 -36.80
CA LYS A 193 -13.92 22.19 -36.77
C LYS A 193 -13.53 21.79 -35.35
N TYR A 194 -12.84 22.68 -34.63
CA TYR A 194 -12.52 22.46 -33.21
C TYR A 194 -13.78 22.34 -32.35
N SER A 195 -14.69 23.30 -32.46
CA SER A 195 -15.90 23.40 -31.63
C SER A 195 -16.79 22.18 -31.79
N LYS A 196 -17.00 21.73 -33.04
CA LYS A 196 -17.75 20.50 -33.33
C LYS A 196 -17.09 19.28 -32.70
N SER A 197 -15.77 19.16 -32.84
CA SER A 197 -15.03 18.05 -32.26
C SER A 197 -15.06 18.10 -30.73
N SER A 198 -14.84 19.26 -30.13
CA SER A 198 -14.89 19.48 -28.68
C SER A 198 -16.27 19.11 -28.11
N LYS A 199 -17.35 19.50 -28.79
CA LYS A 199 -18.72 19.12 -28.42
C LYS A 199 -18.94 17.60 -28.45
N THR A 200 -18.59 16.93 -29.55
CA THR A 200 -18.67 15.45 -29.63
C THR A 200 -17.92 14.78 -28.49
N TYR A 201 -16.82 15.37 -28.05
CA TYR A 201 -16.04 14.86 -26.94
C TYR A 201 -16.66 15.13 -25.58
N MET A 202 -17.25 16.30 -25.35
CA MET A 202 -18.02 16.53 -24.12
C MET A 202 -19.19 15.55 -24.03
N ASP A 203 -19.85 15.25 -25.16
CA ASP A 203 -20.97 14.33 -25.22
C ASP A 203 -20.55 12.85 -25.02
N GLU A 204 -19.39 12.43 -25.54
CA GLU A 204 -18.91 11.03 -25.45
C GLU A 204 -18.00 10.74 -24.24
N LEU A 205 -17.15 11.70 -23.87
CA LEU A 205 -16.10 11.52 -22.86
C LEU A 205 -16.61 11.82 -21.46
N TYR A 206 -17.42 12.87 -21.30
CA TYR A 206 -17.90 13.25 -19.97
C TYR A 206 -18.71 12.13 -19.29
N PRO A 207 -19.61 11.41 -19.97
CA PRO A 207 -20.28 10.26 -19.36
C PRO A 207 -19.30 9.15 -18.95
N LYS A 208 -18.31 8.84 -19.79
CA LYS A 208 -17.27 7.85 -19.47
C LYS A 208 -16.42 8.27 -18.27
N LEU A 209 -16.12 9.57 -18.17
CA LEU A 209 -15.37 10.14 -17.06
C LEU A 209 -16.15 10.04 -15.74
N GLN A 210 -17.46 10.30 -15.76
CA GLN A 210 -18.31 10.07 -14.58
C GLN A 210 -18.36 8.60 -14.18
N LEU A 211 -18.51 7.69 -15.15
CA LEU A 211 -18.51 6.25 -14.87
C LEU A 211 -17.18 5.78 -14.27
N ILE A 212 -16.05 6.27 -14.80
CA ILE A 212 -14.72 6.00 -14.23
C ILE A 212 -14.66 6.53 -12.80
N LYS A 213 -15.08 7.78 -12.57
CA LYS A 213 -15.09 8.40 -11.24
C LYS A 213 -15.87 7.56 -10.23
N GLU A 214 -17.07 7.12 -10.58
CA GLU A 214 -17.92 6.27 -9.73
C GLU A 214 -17.23 4.95 -9.39
N LYS A 215 -16.65 4.27 -10.39
CA LYS A 215 -15.89 3.02 -10.17
C LYS A 215 -14.65 3.26 -9.28
N LEU A 216 -13.94 4.39 -9.44
CA LEU A 216 -12.79 4.74 -8.58
C LEU A 216 -13.20 4.98 -7.12
N ILE A 217 -14.38 5.58 -6.87
CA ILE A 217 -14.92 5.76 -5.52
C ILE A 217 -15.16 4.39 -4.88
N LEU A 218 -15.82 3.47 -5.60
CA LEU A 218 -16.06 2.11 -5.11
C LEU A 218 -14.77 1.35 -4.80
N ILE A 219 -13.75 1.47 -5.65
CA ILE A 219 -12.42 0.89 -5.38
C ILE A 219 -11.85 1.50 -4.10
N THR A 220 -11.91 2.83 -3.94
CA THR A 220 -11.37 3.51 -2.75
C THR A 220 -12.05 3.05 -1.46
N GLU A 221 -13.35 2.80 -1.48
CA GLU A 221 -14.12 2.25 -0.36
C GLU A 221 -13.73 0.79 -0.05
N SER A 222 -13.42 0.00 -1.08
CA SER A 222 -13.00 -1.40 -0.92
C SER A 222 -11.62 -1.55 -0.27
N LEU A 223 -10.73 -0.56 -0.41
CA LEU A 223 -9.38 -0.56 0.17
C LEU A 223 -9.35 -0.53 1.70
N HIS A 224 -10.49 -0.33 2.38
CA HIS A 224 -10.61 -0.29 3.83
C HIS A 224 -11.10 -1.58 4.47
N LYS A 225 -11.57 -2.53 3.67
CA LYS A 225 -11.94 -3.88 4.12
C LYS A 225 -10.68 -4.74 4.14
#